data_AF-A0A091EX31-F1
#
_entry.id   AF-A0A091EX31-F1
#
_cell.length_a   1.000
_cell.length_b   1.000
_cell.length_c   1.000
_cell.angle_alpha   90.00
_cell.angle_beta   90.00
_cell.angle_gamma   90.00
#
_symmetry.space_group_name_H-M   'P 1'
#
loop_
_entity.id
_entity.type
_entity.pdbx_description
1 polymer ?
#
loop_
_entity_poly.entity_id
_entity_poly.type
_entity_poly.pdbx_seq_one_letter_code
_entity_poly.pdbx_strand_id
1 'polypeptide(L)' 'GTLLYSPPEWIHHQRYHGEAATIWSLGLLLYHLVVGKHPFKRGQEIIWGWILFPRRLS' A
#
# COMPACT_ATOMS: atom_id res chain seq x y z
N GLY A 1 7.13 6.70 -11.11
CA GLY A 1 5.97 6.17 -10.36
C GLY A 1 6.05 6.62 -8.92
N THR A 2 4.93 6.85 -8.26
CA THR A 2 4.88 7.26 -6.85
C THR A 2 5.28 6.08 -5.96
N LEU A 3 6.47 6.13 -5.35
CA LEU A 3 7.08 5.03 -4.58
C LEU A 3 6.18 4.44 -3.48
N LEU A 4 5.20 5.22 -2.99
CA LEU A 4 4.26 4.79 -1.96
C LEU A 4 3.22 3.77 -2.45
N TYR A 5 3.02 3.65 -3.76
CA TYR A 5 2.13 2.65 -4.36
C TYR A 5 2.89 1.41 -4.84
N SER A 6 4.21 1.39 -4.73
CA SER A 6 4.99 0.20 -5.05
C SER A 6 4.74 -0.89 -4.01
N PRO A 7 4.62 -2.16 -4.45
CA PRO A 7 4.44 -3.27 -3.54
C PRO A 7 5.76 -3.61 -2.81
N PRO A 8 5.72 -4.28 -1.65
CA PRO A 8 6.91 -4.52 -0.83
C PRO A 8 8.00 -5.32 -1.55
N GLU A 9 7.65 -6.22 -2.47
CA GLU A 9 8.61 -6.99 -3.27
C GLU A 9 9.45 -6.11 -4.21
N TRP A 10 8.90 -4.98 -4.67
CA TRP A 10 9.69 -3.99 -5.42
C TRP A 10 10.73 -3.31 -4.52
N ILE A 11 10.37 -3.05 -3.26
CA ILE A 11 11.26 -2.41 -2.29
C ILE A 11 12.39 -3.36 -1.89
N HIS A 12 12.11 -4.65 -1.73
CA HIS A 12 13.12 -5.65 -1.33
C HIS A 12 13.97 -6.19 -2.47
N HIS A 13 13.34 -6.49 -3.60
CA HIS A 13 13.96 -7.31 -4.65
C HIS A 13 14.04 -6.61 -6.00
N GLN A 14 13.51 -5.38 -6.12
CA GLN A 14 13.37 -4.66 -7.39
C GLN A 14 12.70 -5.51 -8.48
N ARG A 15 11.82 -6.43 -8.06
CA ARG A 15 11.05 -7.33 -8.92
C ARG A 15 9.61 -7.31 -8.43
N TYR A 16 8.66 -7.27 -9.36
CA TYR A 16 7.24 -7.38 -9.08
C TYR A 16 6.54 -8.08 -10.24
N HIS A 17 5.43 -8.73 -9.94
CA HIS A 17 4.51 -9.22 -10.96
C HIS A 17 3.47 -8.14 -11.23
N GLY A 18 3.23 -7.81 -12.51
CA GLY A 18 2.37 -6.67 -12.89
C GLY A 18 0.97 -6.74 -12.27
N GLU A 19 0.31 -7.90 -12.36
CA GLU A 19 -1.02 -8.12 -11.79
C GLU A 19 -1.04 -7.93 -10.26
N ALA A 20 -0.09 -8.54 -9.55
CA ALA A 20 0.03 -8.40 -8.09
C ALA A 20 0.29 -6.94 -7.68
N ALA A 21 1.15 -6.22 -8.42
CA ALA A 21 1.41 -4.81 -8.19
C ALA A 21 0.19 -3.92 -8.45
N THR A 22 -0.64 -4.28 -9.44
CA THR A 22 -1.93 -3.61 -9.70
C THR A 22 -2.90 -3.84 -8.55
N ILE A 23 -3.06 -5.08 -8.08
CA ILE A 23 -3.94 -5.41 -6.94
C ILE A 23 -3.48 -4.67 -5.68
N TRP A 24 -2.17 -4.65 -5.41
CA TRP A 24 -1.59 -3.89 -4.31
C TRP A 24 -1.96 -2.40 -4.39
N SER A 25 -1.70 -1.77 -5.54
CA SER A 25 -2.01 -0.35 -5.75
C SER A 25 -3.50 -0.05 -5.63
N LEU A 26 -4.36 -0.98 -6.08
CA LEU A 26 -5.81 -0.87 -5.95
C LEU A 26 -6.27 -0.93 -4.50
N GLY A 27 -5.66 -1.80 -3.68
CA GLY A 27 -5.94 -1.87 -2.24
C GLY A 27 -5.59 -0.56 -1.52
N LEU A 28 -4.43 0.03 -1.83
CA LEU A 28 -4.04 1.33 -1.30
C LEU A 28 -4.99 2.45 -1.72
N LEU A 29 -5.41 2.44 -2.99
CA LEU A 29 -6.38 3.39 -3.51
C LEU A 29 -7.73 3.26 -2.79
N LEU A 30 -8.23 2.03 -2.63
CA LEU A 30 -9.48 1.77 -1.93
C LEU A 30 -9.42 2.27 -0.48
N TYR A 31 -8.32 1.96 0.23
CA TYR A 31 -8.10 2.48 1.57
C TYR A 31 -8.14 4.02 1.58
N HIS A 32 -7.45 4.67 0.64
CA HIS A 32 -7.42 6.12 0.54
C HIS A 32 -8.81 6.71 0.27
N LEU A 33 -9.62 6.08 -0.58
CA LEU A 33 -10.99 6.53 -0.86
C LEU A 33 -11.90 6.45 0.37
N VAL A 34 -11.73 5.41 1.20
CA VAL A 34 -12.59 5.17 2.38
C VAL A 34 -12.12 5.97 3.59
N VAL A 35 -10.80 6.05 3.84
CA VAL A 35 -10.20 6.69 5.02
C VAL A 35 -9.81 8.15 4.78
N GLY A 36 -9.66 8.57 3.52
CA GLY A 36 -9.23 9.91 3.12
C GLY A 36 -7.75 10.20 3.36
N LYS A 37 -6.95 9.17 3.70
CA LYS A 37 -5.51 9.26 3.94
C LYS A 37 -4.79 8.05 3.34
N HIS A 38 -3.55 8.23 2.90
CA HIS A 38 -2.70 7.11 2.51
C HIS A 38 -2.34 6.25 3.74
N PRO A 39 -2.38 4.91 3.68
CA PRO A 39 -2.13 4.05 4.84
C PRO A 39 -0.67 4.10 5.31
N PHE A 40 0.25 4.37 4.38
CA PHE A 40 1.70 4.39 4.63
C PHE A 40 2.33 5.75 4.34
N LYS A 41 3.31 6.17 5.13
CA LYS A 41 4.10 7.39 4.93
C LYS A 41 5.52 7.11 4.48
N ARG A 42 6.03 5.90 4.74
CA ARG A 42 7.42 5.49 4.48
C ARG A 42 7.46 4.08 3.90
N GLY A 43 8.49 3.78 3.10
CA GLY A 43 8.70 2.46 2.53
C GLY A 43 8.80 1.34 3.58
N GLN A 44 9.32 1.63 4.78
CA GLN A 44 9.36 0.65 5.85
C GLN A 44 7.97 0.23 6.34
N GLU A 45 6.98 1.14 6.34
CA GLU A 45 5.61 0.78 6.73
C GLU A 45 4.94 -0.12 5.68
N ILE A 46 5.29 0.07 4.40
CA ILE A 46 4.87 -0.81 3.29
C ILE A 46 5.42 -2.23 3.50
N ILE A 47 6.69 -2.35 3.91
CA ILE A 47 7.31 -3.65 4.22
C ILE A 47 6.61 -4.34 5.39
N TRP A 48 6.26 -3.59 6.42
CA TRP A 48 5.64 -4.16 7.63
C TRP A 48 4.17 -4.52 7.39
N GLY A 49 3.50 -3.87 6.44
CA GLY A 49 2.13 -4.20 6.02
C GLY A 49 1.06 -3.89 7.07
N TRP A 50 1.38 -3.11 8.11
CA TRP A 50 0.44 -2.78 9.17
C TRP A 50 -0.51 -1.65 8.77
N ILE A 51 -1.79 -1.97 8.63
CA ILE A 51 -2.84 -1.01 8.27
C ILE A 51 -3.72 -0.74 9.49
N LEU A 52 -3.91 0.54 9.81
CA LEU A 52 -4.75 0.98 10.92
C LEU A 52 -6.10 1.48 10.39
N PHE A 53 -7.17 0.74 10.65
CA PHE A 53 -8.52 1.20 10.31
C PHE A 53 -9.08 2.12 11.39
N PRO A 54 -9.65 3.29 11.03
CA PRO A 54 -10.41 4.12 11.95
C PRO A 54 -11.54 3.32 12.62
N ARG A 55 -11.86 3.64 13.89
CA ARG A 55 -12.93 2.96 14.65
C ARG A 55 -14.31 2.92 13.97
N ARG A 56 -14.56 3.77 12.98
CA ARG A 56 -15.81 3.79 12.20
C ARG A 56 -15.90 2.68 11.15
N LEU A 57 -14.81 1.94 10.94
CA LEU A 57 -14.64 0.89 9.93
C LEU A 57 -14.17 -0.44 10.55
N SER A 58 -14.07 -0.51 11.89
CA SER A 58 -13.66 -1.70 12.65
C SER A 58 -14.86 -2.42 13.23
#